data_AF-A0A2D6FBM2-F1
#
_entry.id   AF-A0A2D6FBM2-F1
#
_cell.length_a   1.000
_cell.length_b   1.000
_cell.length_c   1.000
_cell.angle_alpha   90.00
_cell.angle_beta   90.00
_cell.angle_gamma   90.00
#
_symmetry.space_group_name_H-M   'P 1'
#
loop_
_entity.id
_entity.type
_entity.pdbx_description
1 polymer ?
#
loop_
_entity_poly.entity_id
_entity_poly.type
_entity_poly.pdbx_seq_one_letter_code
_entity_poly.pdbx_strand_id
1 'polypeptide(L)'
;MVCSEDAISGLVGIVDRMGGTRVMVVCGPSILEKSNVVTRVQDALGDRCVGLFSGVAPHSPVHTLDDAMRLVHDSKPDALVSVGGGSTIDAAKG
;
A
#
# COMPACT_ATOMS: atom_id res chain seq x y z
N MET A 1 8.61 -8.69 -9.80
CA MET A 1 8.09 -9.69 -8.85
C MET A 1 9.24 -10.15 -7.99
N VAL A 2 9.16 -9.93 -6.67
CA VAL A 2 10.16 -10.37 -5.69
C VAL A 2 9.45 -11.36 -4.77
N CYS A 3 9.96 -12.58 -4.65
CA CYS A 3 9.35 -13.63 -3.84
C CYS A 3 10.45 -14.28 -2.98
N SER A 4 10.50 -13.88 -1.71
CA SER A 4 11.46 -14.37 -0.71
C SER A 4 10.84 -14.20 0.68
N GLU A 5 11.28 -15.00 1.65
CA GLU A 5 10.78 -14.94 3.05
C GLU A 5 10.91 -13.54 3.68
N ASP A 6 11.94 -12.78 3.26
CA ASP A 6 12.23 -11.41 3.72
C ASP A 6 11.97 -10.33 2.66
N ALA A 7 11.13 -10.59 1.66
CA ALA A 7 10.84 -9.63 0.59
C ALA A 7 10.39 -8.25 1.11
N ILE A 8 9.70 -8.22 2.26
CA ILE A 8 9.24 -6.98 2.91
C ILE A 8 10.43 -6.15 3.39
N SER A 9 11.47 -6.77 3.97
CA SER A 9 12.68 -6.08 4.43
C SER A 9 13.47 -5.45 3.28
N GLY A 10 13.37 -6.02 2.07
CA GLY A 10 13.99 -5.49 0.84
C GLY A 10 13.17 -4.42 0.13
N LEU A 11 11.96 -4.11 0.61
CA LEU A 11 11.02 -3.22 -0.09
C LEU A 11 11.60 -1.82 -0.32
N VAL A 12 12.33 -1.28 0.66
CA VAL A 12 12.94 0.05 0.54
C VAL A 12 13.91 0.12 -0.65
N GLY A 13 14.71 -0.94 -0.86
CA GLY A 13 15.66 -1.00 -1.98
C GLY A 13 14.98 -1.11 -3.34
N ILE A 14 13.79 -1.70 -3.40
CA ILE A 14 12.98 -1.76 -4.62
C ILE A 14 12.40 -0.37 -4.92
N VAL A 15 11.82 0.27 -3.91
CA VAL A 15 11.30 1.64 -3.99
C VAL A 15 12.41 2.62 -4.42
N ASP A 16 13.61 2.50 -3.83
CA ASP A 16 14.79 3.29 -4.19
C ASP A 16 15.18 3.13 -5.66
N ARG A 17 15.21 1.89 -6.17
CA ARG A 17 15.54 1.64 -7.58
C ARG A 17 14.51 2.20 -8.56
N MET A 18 13.27 2.39 -8.10
CA MET A 18 12.22 3.07 -8.87
C MET A 18 12.22 4.59 -8.68
N GLY A 19 13.09 5.12 -7.81
CA GLY A 19 13.15 6.55 -7.49
C GLY A 19 12.03 7.05 -6.56
N GLY A 20 11.31 6.14 -5.89
CA GLY A 20 10.23 6.49 -4.98
C GLY A 20 10.76 7.00 -3.63
N THR A 21 10.19 8.09 -3.14
CA THR A 21 10.56 8.73 -1.87
C THR A 21 9.37 8.86 -0.93
N ARG A 22 8.15 8.83 -1.47
CA ARG A 22 6.88 9.04 -0.77
C ARG A 22 5.93 7.91 -1.15
N VAL A 23 5.95 6.85 -0.36
CA VAL A 23 5.18 5.64 -0.61
C VAL A 23 3.87 5.67 0.18
N MET A 24 2.75 5.43 -0.50
CA MET A 24 1.49 5.16 0.17
C MET A 24 1.19 3.65 0.11
N VAL A 25 0.86 3.08 1.27
CA VAL A 25 0.47 1.68 1.39
C VAL A 25 -1.03 1.57 1.16
N VAL A 26 -1.45 0.62 0.34
CA VAL A 26 -2.84 0.36 0.01
C VAL A 26 -3.16 -1.10 0.37
N CYS A 27 -4.22 -1.34 1.13
CA CYS A 27 -4.61 -2.68 1.55
C CYS A 27 -6.12 -2.79 1.73
N GLY A 28 -6.61 -4.02 1.87
CA GLY A 28 -8.00 -4.26 2.25
C GLY A 28 -8.20 -4.26 3.76
N PRO A 29 -9.43 -4.03 4.26
CA PRO A 29 -9.70 -3.95 5.69
C PRO A 29 -9.39 -5.28 6.39
N SER A 30 -9.70 -6.41 5.74
CA SER A 30 -9.43 -7.74 6.31
C SER A 30 -7.96 -8.06 6.50
N ILE A 31 -7.05 -7.61 5.62
CA ILE A 31 -5.61 -7.87 5.81
C ILE A 31 -5.01 -6.94 6.86
N LEU A 32 -5.53 -5.71 6.96
CA LEU A 32 -5.14 -4.79 8.04
C LEU A 32 -5.56 -5.33 9.41
N GLU A 33 -6.78 -5.87 9.54
CA GLU A 33 -7.29 -6.37 10.82
C GLU A 33 -6.72 -7.75 11.21
N LYS A 34 -6.52 -8.64 10.23
CA LYS A 34 -6.19 -10.06 10.49
C LYS A 34 -4.70 -10.37 10.38
N SER A 35 -3.86 -9.42 9.99
CA SER A 35 -2.45 -9.68 9.72
C SER A 35 -1.55 -8.50 10.08
N ASN A 36 -0.33 -8.81 10.52
CA ASN A 36 0.70 -7.80 10.78
C ASN A 36 1.50 -7.42 9.52
N VAL A 37 1.15 -7.95 8.35
CA VAL A 37 1.88 -7.68 7.09
C VAL A 37 1.88 -6.20 6.75
N VAL A 38 0.74 -5.51 6.91
CA VAL A 38 0.64 -4.06 6.62
C VAL A 38 1.53 -3.25 7.55
N THR A 39 1.60 -3.62 8.83
CA THR A 39 2.52 -3.01 9.80
C THR A 39 3.98 -3.26 9.40
N ARG A 40 4.36 -4.49 9.07
CA ARG A 40 5.72 -4.83 8.63
C ARG A 40 6.15 -4.05 7.37
N VAL A 41 5.21 -3.81 6.46
CA VAL A 41 5.46 -2.99 5.26
C VAL A 41 5.67 -1.52 5.62
N GLN A 42 4.86 -0.96 6.51
CA GLN A 42 5.06 0.41 6.99
C GLN A 42 6.40 0.55 7.72
N ASP A 43 6.75 -0.40 8.59
CA ASP A 43 8.02 -0.41 9.31
C ASP A 43 9.22 -0.51 8.35
N ALA A 44 9.12 -1.33 7.31
CA ALA A 44 10.18 -1.46 6.30
C ALA A 44 10.32 -0.21 5.42
N LEU A 45 9.24 0.55 5.20
CA LEU A 45 9.26 1.82 4.47
C LEU A 45 9.74 2.98 5.36
N GLY A 46 9.53 2.90 6.67
CA GLY A 46 9.91 3.93 7.64
C GLY A 46 9.36 5.31 7.27
N ASP A 47 10.23 6.31 7.28
CA ASP A 47 9.90 7.72 6.98
C ASP A 47 9.36 7.95 5.56
N ARG A 48 9.50 6.97 4.65
CA ARG A 48 8.96 7.05 3.29
C ARG A 48 7.48 6.74 3.24
N CYS A 49 6.93 6.08 4.25
CA CYS A 49 5.51 5.79 4.32
C CYS A 49 4.73 7.06 4.63
N VAL A 50 4.12 7.66 3.62
CA VAL A 50 3.37 8.93 3.75
C VAL A 50 1.87 8.73 3.98
N GLY A 51 1.41 7.47 4.01
CA GLY A 51 0.02 7.16 4.29
C GLY A 51 -0.32 5.68 4.14
N LEU A 52 -1.45 5.32 4.72
CA LEU A 52 -2.07 4.01 4.62
C LEU A 52 -3.54 4.18 4.20
N PHE A 53 -3.93 3.50 3.13
CA PHE A 53 -5.32 3.35 2.72
C PHE A 53 -5.74 1.89 2.91
N SER A 54 -6.74 1.65 3.74
CA SER A 54 -7.25 0.30 4.07
C SER A 54 -8.65 0.02 3.54
N GLY A 55 -9.19 0.91 2.71
CA GLY A 55 -10.56 0.83 2.20
C GLY A 55 -10.78 -0.14 1.05
N VAL A 56 -9.79 -0.92 0.61
CA VAL A 56 -9.94 -1.80 -0.56
C VAL A 56 -10.80 -3.02 -0.21
N ALA A 57 -12.13 -2.87 -0.31
CA ALA A 57 -13.09 -3.95 -0.12
C ALA A 57 -13.60 -4.49 -1.47
N PRO A 58 -13.79 -5.81 -1.63
CA PRO A 58 -14.54 -6.35 -2.76
C PRO A 58 -15.97 -5.79 -2.70
N HIS A 59 -16.40 -5.11 -3.77
CA HIS A 59 -17.61 -4.27 -3.86
C HIS A 59 -17.55 -2.88 -3.21
N SER A 60 -16.36 -2.27 -3.05
CA SER A 60 -16.27 -0.93 -2.45
C SER A 60 -17.13 0.09 -3.23
N PRO A 61 -18.09 0.76 -2.57
CA PRO A 61 -18.88 1.81 -3.19
C PRO A 61 -17.99 3.02 -3.48
N VAL A 62 -18.44 3.85 -4.42
CA VAL A 62 -17.76 5.05 -4.94
C VAL A 62 -17.19 5.98 -3.84
N HIS A 63 -17.77 5.96 -2.62
CA HIS A 63 -17.30 6.75 -1.47
C HIS A 63 -15.87 6.41 -1.04
N THR A 64 -15.45 5.15 -1.18
CA THR A 64 -14.12 4.72 -0.75
C THR A 64 -13.02 5.25 -1.67
N LEU A 65 -13.37 5.59 -2.92
CA LEU A 65 -12.46 6.19 -3.89
C LEU A 65 -12.18 7.66 -3.55
N ASP A 66 -13.18 8.40 -3.05
CA ASP A 66 -13.03 9.80 -2.64
C ASP A 66 -12.04 9.94 -1.47
N ASP A 67 -12.16 9.07 -0.46
CA ASP A 67 -11.23 9.05 0.68
C ASP A 67 -9.81 8.65 0.24
N ALA A 68 -9.69 7.70 -0.69
CA ALA A 68 -8.40 7.36 -1.29
C ALA A 68 -7.79 8.54 -2.05
N MET A 69 -8.59 9.23 -2.87
CA MET A 69 -8.16 10.40 -3.63
C MET A 69 -7.74 11.55 -2.72
N ARG A 70 -8.44 11.77 -1.59
CA ARG A 70 -8.05 12.77 -0.58
C ARG A 70 -6.71 12.42 0.05
N LEU A 71 -6.50 11.18 0.46
CA LEU A 71 -5.21 10.72 1.01
C LEU A 71 -4.08 10.87 -0.01
N VAL A 72 -4.31 10.52 -1.28
CA VAL A 72 -3.34 10.73 -2.36
C VAL A 72 -3.07 12.22 -2.57
N HIS A 73 -4.09 13.05 -2.54
CA HIS A 73 -3.97 14.49 -2.77
C HIS A 73 -3.21 15.20 -1.63
N ASP A 74 -3.49 14.83 -0.38
CA ASP A 74 -2.85 15.42 0.81
C ASP A 74 -1.42 14.89 0.99
N SER A 75 -1.23 13.58 0.87
CA SER A 75 0.08 12.94 1.06
C SER A 75 0.97 12.94 -0.17
N LYS A 76 0.45 13.28 -1.36
CA LYS A 76 1.19 13.35 -2.63
C LYS A 76 2.22 12.21 -2.79
N PRO A 77 1.80 10.94 -2.73
CA PRO A 77 2.72 9.82 -2.91
C PRO A 77 3.27 9.79 -4.34
N ASP A 78 4.54 9.40 -4.47
CA ASP A 78 5.20 9.13 -5.75
C ASP A 78 5.22 7.63 -6.10
N ALA A 79 4.84 6.77 -5.16
CA ALA A 79 4.70 5.34 -5.35
C ALA A 79 3.57 4.75 -4.50
N LEU A 80 2.95 3.67 -5.01
CA LEU A 80 1.90 2.91 -4.33
C LEU A 80 2.35 1.47 -4.08
N VAL A 81 2.16 0.98 -2.86
CA VAL A 81 2.41 -0.42 -2.49
C VAL A 81 1.10 -1.06 -2.09
N SER A 82 0.59 -1.96 -2.94
CA SER A 82 -0.60 -2.77 -2.63
C SER A 82 -0.22 -4.00 -1.80
N VAL A 83 -0.94 -4.22 -0.70
CA VAL A 83 -0.76 -5.33 0.24
C VAL A 83 -2.06 -6.11 0.34
N GLY A 84 -2.05 -7.36 -0.14
CA GLY A 84 -3.17 -8.30 -0.04
C GLY A 84 -3.09 -9.43 -1.07
N GLY A 85 -4.21 -10.13 -1.29
CA GLY A 85 -4.34 -11.20 -2.31
C GLY A 85 -4.69 -10.69 -3.72
N GLY A 86 -5.04 -11.60 -4.64
CA GLY A 86 -5.32 -11.27 -6.04
C GLY A 86 -6.39 -10.18 -6.28
N SER A 87 -7.34 -10.00 -5.36
CA SER A 87 -8.39 -8.97 -5.45
C SER A 87 -7.90 -7.54 -5.13
N THR A 88 -6.83 -7.39 -4.35
CA THR A 88 -6.21 -6.08 -3.99
C THR A 88 -5.28 -5.54 -5.08
N ILE A 89 -4.74 -6.43 -5.93
CA ILE A 89 -3.94 -6.05 -7.10
C ILE A 89 -4.83 -5.42 -8.18
N ASP A 90 -6.07 -5.87 -8.33
CA ASP A 90 -6.97 -5.36 -9.37
C ASP A 90 -7.51 -3.97 -9.04
N ALA A 91 -7.78 -3.69 -7.76
CA ALA A 91 -8.19 -2.37 -7.28
C ALA A 91 -7.09 -1.30 -7.37
N ALA A 92 -5.81 -1.68 -7.37
CA ALA A 92 -4.69 -0.75 -7.53
C ALA A 92 -4.44 -0.34 -9.00
N LYS A 93 -5.19 -0.91 -9.95
CA LYS A 93 -5.08 -0.56 -11.38
C LYS A 93 -6.15 0.43 -11.85
N GLY A 94 -7.13 0.72 -11.00
CA GLY A 94 -8.27 1.61 -11.27
C GLY A 94 -8.00 3.05 -10.89
#